data_AF-A0A6J2W6Y7-F1
#
_entry.id   AF-A0A6J2W6Y7-F1
#
_cell.length_a   1.000
_cell.length_b   1.000
_cell.length_c   1.000
_cell.angle_alpha   90.00
_cell.angle_beta   90.00
_cell.angle_gamma   90.00
#
_symmetry.space_group_name_H-M   'P 1'
#
loop_
_entity.id
_entity.type
_entity.pdbx_description
1 polymer ?
#
loop_
_entity_poly.entity_id
_entity_poly.type
_entity_poly.pdbx_seq_one_letter_code
_entity_poly.pdbx_strand_id
1 'polypeptide(L)'
;MHEVGSLSWLNVAKYQVDVGQFSLGVIFLLFFSIVPSSACPDKCVCNATTVQCLNQNLVEIPRPLPTNTETLIVTGNNISRLTNDSFPVRLEYLTKLNLSGNGIEQVDPEAFTNLPNLVLCELSNNNIREFSPDAFSKDNKIEKLIMSRSVYSSSYVDVISKLLRRTTRVTHLVLSNNDLPILPPDMFSNLSSLSVLDLRNNSIVDLKNVYLGNRELTKLDLQDNSLKVLYNSTLQNFSLSKLEVTLSGNPWFCDCNMADMLVWLNTHDQVVDKMDLSCTSPENLNQSKLLQLASSQLQCKFSGNMKNVLETSYVFLGMVLALIGVIFLLVLYLNRKGIKRWMHNIRDACRDHMEGYHYRYEINTDPRLANLSLNSDV
;
A
#
# COMPACT_ATOMS: atom_id res chain seq x y z
N MET A 1 1.71 115.26 19.90
CA MET A 1 3.08 114.84 19.55
C MET A 1 2.98 113.81 18.44
N HIS A 2 3.42 114.23 17.25
CA HIS A 2 3.72 113.51 16.00
C HIS A 2 2.70 112.47 15.45
N GLU A 3 1.96 112.76 14.36
CA GLU A 3 2.37 112.79 12.91
C GLU A 3 2.40 111.37 12.28
N VAL A 4 1.88 111.01 11.09
CA VAL A 4 1.36 111.64 9.84
C VAL A 4 0.41 110.60 9.18
N GLY A 5 -0.80 110.94 8.67
CA GLY A 5 -1.15 111.15 7.23
C GLY A 5 -1.32 109.84 6.41
N SER A 6 -2.23 109.65 5.44
CA SER A 6 -3.07 110.55 4.64
C SER A 6 -4.28 109.78 4.06
N LEU A 7 -5.27 110.54 3.57
CA LEU A 7 -6.60 110.11 3.09
C LEU A 7 -6.73 110.09 1.55
N SER A 8 -7.58 109.18 1.06
CA SER A 8 -8.41 109.21 -0.17
C SER A 8 -7.69 109.09 -1.53
N TRP A 9 -8.19 108.37 -2.55
CA TRP A 9 -9.49 108.53 -3.23
C TRP A 9 -10.04 107.23 -3.89
N LEU A 10 -11.35 107.23 -4.14
CA LEU A 10 -12.20 106.19 -4.76
C LEU A 10 -11.89 105.87 -6.24
N ASN A 11 -12.19 104.64 -6.69
CA ASN A 11 -13.14 104.41 -7.80
C ASN A 11 -13.54 102.93 -8.02
N VAL A 12 -14.85 102.69 -7.89
CA VAL A 12 -15.76 101.83 -8.68
C VAL A 12 -15.16 100.65 -9.46
N ALA A 13 -15.53 99.42 -9.07
CA ALA A 13 -15.55 98.25 -9.95
C ALA A 13 -16.92 97.54 -9.87
N LYS A 14 -17.50 97.28 -11.04
CA LYS A 14 -18.86 96.84 -11.33
C LYS A 14 -19.23 95.49 -10.69
N TYR A 15 -20.43 95.47 -10.10
CA TYR A 15 -21.26 94.27 -9.98
C TYR A 15 -21.84 93.93 -11.36
N GLN A 16 -21.69 92.69 -11.81
CA GLN A 16 -22.52 92.12 -12.87
C GLN A 16 -22.80 90.65 -12.56
N VAL A 17 -24.08 90.39 -12.32
CA VAL A 17 -24.70 89.09 -12.05
C VAL A 17 -24.82 88.33 -13.36
N ASP A 18 -24.52 87.03 -13.34
CA ASP A 18 -24.97 86.11 -14.39
C ASP A 18 -25.74 84.93 -13.81
N VAL A 19 -26.78 84.54 -14.54
CA VAL A 19 -28.00 83.84 -14.09
C VAL A 19 -28.03 82.41 -14.64
N GLY A 20 -28.48 81.46 -13.82
CA GLY A 20 -28.95 80.12 -14.24
C GLY A 20 -27.94 79.01 -13.95
N GLN A 21 -28.25 77.93 -13.23
CA GLN A 21 -29.44 77.08 -13.35
C GLN A 21 -29.81 76.37 -12.03
N PHE A 22 -31.11 76.12 -11.89
CA PHE A 22 -31.83 75.57 -10.74
C PHE A 22 -31.60 74.07 -10.47
N SER A 23 -31.56 73.75 -9.17
CA SER A 23 -32.08 72.58 -8.43
C SER A 23 -32.28 71.23 -9.14
N LEU A 24 -31.66 70.19 -8.57
CA LEU A 24 -32.22 68.86 -8.22
C LEU A 24 -31.08 68.16 -7.47
N GLY A 25 -31.14 67.98 -6.15
CA GLY A 25 -31.99 66.97 -5.55
C GLY A 25 -31.07 66.01 -4.82
N VAL A 26 -31.21 65.97 -3.51
CA VAL A 26 -30.63 64.97 -2.60
C VAL A 26 -30.89 63.58 -3.20
N ILE A 27 -29.87 62.87 -3.71
CA ILE A 27 -29.76 61.39 -3.86
C ILE A 27 -28.34 61.12 -4.38
N PHE A 28 -27.44 60.63 -3.53
CA PHE A 28 -26.55 59.50 -3.85
C PHE A 28 -25.95 58.92 -2.55
N LEU A 29 -26.82 58.56 -1.61
CA LEU A 29 -26.50 57.53 -0.62
C LEU A 29 -26.68 56.18 -1.30
N LEU A 30 -25.70 55.77 -2.09
CA LEU A 30 -25.43 54.37 -2.44
C LEU A 30 -23.93 54.23 -2.76
N PHE A 31 -23.08 54.46 -1.75
CA PHE A 31 -21.92 53.58 -1.61
C PHE A 31 -22.49 52.22 -1.21
N PHE A 32 -23.05 51.51 -2.20
CA PHE A 32 -23.05 50.06 -2.11
C PHE A 32 -21.58 49.71 -1.97
N SER A 33 -21.22 49.16 -0.82
CA SER A 33 -20.07 48.28 -0.73
C SER A 33 -20.16 47.35 -1.93
N ILE A 34 -19.35 47.60 -2.96
CA ILE A 34 -19.07 46.57 -3.95
C ILE A 34 -18.28 45.56 -3.13
N VAL A 35 -18.99 44.64 -2.48
CA VAL A 35 -18.45 43.34 -2.16
C VAL A 35 -17.79 42.91 -3.46
N PRO A 36 -16.47 42.67 -3.51
CA PRO A 36 -15.85 42.23 -4.74
C PRO A 36 -16.66 41.00 -5.15
N SER A 37 -17.42 41.10 -6.25
CA SER A 37 -18.13 39.94 -6.74
C SER A 37 -17.03 38.93 -6.96
N SER A 38 -17.08 37.87 -6.19
CA SER A 38 -16.11 36.79 -6.21
C SER A 38 -16.00 36.34 -7.65
N ALA A 39 -14.98 36.86 -8.34
CA ALA A 39 -14.91 36.72 -9.78
C ALA A 39 -14.77 35.24 -10.10
N CYS A 40 -15.59 34.75 -11.01
CA CYS A 40 -15.46 33.39 -11.50
C CYS A 40 -14.14 33.29 -12.28
N PRO A 41 -13.35 32.21 -12.13
CA PRO A 41 -12.16 32.05 -12.96
C PRO A 41 -12.52 31.97 -14.45
N ASP A 42 -11.72 32.58 -15.32
CA ASP A 42 -12.02 32.78 -16.75
C ASP A 42 -12.34 31.50 -17.53
N LYS A 43 -11.72 30.37 -17.12
CA LYS A 43 -11.91 29.05 -17.74
C LYS A 43 -12.96 28.20 -17.04
N CYS A 44 -13.69 28.75 -16.08
CA CYS A 44 -14.61 28.02 -15.24
C CYS A 44 -16.03 28.55 -15.37
N VAL A 45 -16.99 27.70 -15.02
CA VAL A 45 -18.40 28.04 -14.92
C VAL A 45 -18.77 28.07 -13.44
N CYS A 46 -19.25 29.22 -12.96
CA CYS A 46 -19.70 29.38 -11.59
C CYS A 46 -21.23 29.44 -11.56
N ASN A 47 -21.84 28.59 -10.74
CA ASN A 47 -23.27 28.57 -10.52
C ASN A 47 -23.55 28.53 -9.00
N ALA A 48 -24.18 29.58 -8.48
CA ALA A 48 -24.38 29.79 -7.05
C ALA A 48 -23.06 29.65 -6.26
N THR A 49 -22.92 28.60 -5.45
CA THR A 49 -21.75 28.28 -4.63
C THR A 49 -20.86 27.20 -5.25
N THR A 50 -21.14 26.79 -6.49
CA THR A 50 -20.38 25.75 -7.21
C THR A 50 -19.50 26.37 -8.27
N VAL A 51 -18.22 26.00 -8.30
CA VAL A 51 -17.24 26.38 -9.33
C VAL A 51 -16.85 25.13 -10.10
N GLN A 52 -17.03 25.14 -11.43
CA GLN A 52 -16.78 23.98 -12.30
C GLN A 52 -15.77 24.32 -13.39
N CYS A 53 -14.70 23.54 -13.49
CA CYS A 53 -13.60 23.71 -14.43
C CYS A 53 -13.27 22.36 -15.06
N LEU A 54 -13.93 22.05 -16.18
CA LEU A 54 -13.91 20.73 -16.81
C LEU A 54 -13.10 20.76 -18.11
N ASN A 55 -12.06 19.92 -18.25
CA ASN A 55 -11.29 19.75 -19.49
C ASN A 55 -10.73 21.07 -20.06
N GLN A 56 -10.17 21.92 -19.21
CA GLN A 56 -9.71 23.27 -19.55
C GLN A 56 -8.18 23.35 -19.72
N ASN A 57 -7.49 22.20 -19.71
CA ASN A 57 -6.03 22.10 -19.75
C ASN A 57 -5.34 22.94 -18.67
N LEU A 58 -5.97 23.04 -17.48
CA LEU A 58 -5.39 23.72 -16.33
C LEU A 58 -4.19 22.94 -15.79
N VAL A 59 -3.11 23.64 -15.49
CA VAL A 59 -1.91 23.07 -14.85
C VAL A 59 -1.86 23.35 -13.35
N GLU A 60 -2.74 24.23 -12.87
CA GLU A 60 -2.89 24.62 -11.47
C GLU A 60 -4.37 24.88 -11.15
N ILE A 61 -4.69 24.99 -9.86
CA ILE A 61 -6.02 25.38 -9.39
C ILE A 61 -6.33 26.80 -9.89
N PRO A 62 -7.47 27.03 -10.56
CA PRO A 62 -7.76 28.29 -11.22
C PRO A 62 -8.04 29.41 -10.20
N ARG A 63 -7.65 30.64 -10.56
CA ARG A 63 -7.77 31.83 -9.72
C ARG A 63 -8.49 32.96 -10.49
N PRO A 64 -9.20 33.87 -9.80
CA PRO A 64 -9.54 33.83 -8.37
C PRO A 64 -10.68 32.83 -8.08
N LEU A 65 -10.68 32.21 -6.89
CA LEU A 65 -11.80 31.39 -6.43
C LEU A 65 -12.76 32.23 -5.57
N PRO A 66 -14.09 32.15 -5.80
CA PRO A 66 -15.09 32.72 -4.92
C PRO A 66 -14.96 32.27 -3.46
N THR A 67 -14.97 33.20 -2.50
CA THR A 67 -14.86 32.88 -1.06
C THR A 67 -16.09 32.15 -0.51
N ASN A 68 -17.25 32.30 -1.16
CA ASN A 68 -18.49 31.59 -0.86
C ASN A 68 -18.61 30.23 -1.60
N THR A 69 -17.52 29.72 -2.19
CA THR A 69 -17.54 28.40 -2.87
C THR A 69 -17.78 27.30 -1.84
N GLU A 70 -18.83 26.51 -2.04
CA GLU A 70 -19.13 25.31 -1.26
C GLU A 70 -18.65 24.03 -1.96
N THR A 71 -18.69 24.03 -3.30
CA THR A 71 -18.30 22.89 -4.13
C THR A 71 -17.35 23.35 -5.23
N LEU A 72 -16.16 22.77 -5.28
CA LEU A 72 -15.16 23.02 -6.30
C LEU A 72 -14.91 21.75 -7.11
N ILE A 73 -15.20 21.80 -8.41
CA ILE A 73 -15.05 20.70 -9.34
C ILE A 73 -14.03 21.12 -10.39
N VAL A 74 -12.84 20.56 -10.33
CA VAL A 74 -11.75 20.81 -11.28
C VAL A 74 -11.33 19.45 -11.81
N THR A 75 -11.92 19.00 -12.91
CA THR A 75 -11.74 17.62 -13.39
C THR A 75 -11.29 17.56 -14.84
N GLY A 76 -10.50 16.54 -15.17
CA GLY A 76 -10.02 16.34 -16.54
C GLY A 76 -9.00 17.40 -16.99
N ASN A 77 -8.23 17.97 -16.05
CA ASN A 77 -7.15 18.90 -16.39
C ASN A 77 -5.77 18.22 -16.26
N ASN A 78 -4.70 19.00 -16.12
CA ASN A 78 -3.32 18.53 -16.16
C ASN A 78 -2.53 19.05 -14.94
N ILE A 79 -3.20 19.08 -13.78
CA ILE A 79 -2.61 19.49 -12.49
C ILE A 79 -1.80 18.31 -11.92
N SER A 80 -0.48 18.45 -11.92
CA SER A 80 0.42 17.37 -11.51
C SER A 80 0.77 17.37 -10.02
N ARG A 81 0.60 18.49 -9.32
CA ARG A 81 1.00 18.63 -7.91
C ARG A 81 0.07 19.56 -7.15
N LEU A 82 -0.23 19.20 -5.90
CA LEU A 82 -0.91 20.06 -4.95
C LEU A 82 0.07 20.53 -3.88
N THR A 83 0.17 21.84 -3.73
CA THR A 83 1.07 22.55 -2.81
C THR A 83 0.28 23.37 -1.80
N ASN A 84 0.92 23.87 -0.75
CA ASN A 84 0.30 24.83 0.20
C ASN A 84 -0.23 26.10 -0.49
N ASP A 85 0.37 26.50 -1.62
CA ASP A 85 -0.04 27.65 -2.42
C ASP A 85 -1.20 27.33 -3.38
N SER A 86 -1.60 26.06 -3.54
CA SER A 86 -2.67 25.68 -4.48
C SER A 86 -4.02 26.29 -4.13
N PHE A 87 -4.28 26.50 -2.83
CA PHE A 87 -5.45 27.20 -2.31
C PHE A 87 -5.00 28.43 -1.51
N PRO A 88 -4.69 29.57 -2.16
CA PRO A 88 -4.07 30.71 -1.49
C PRO A 88 -5.04 31.49 -0.57
N VAL A 89 -6.35 31.28 -0.74
CA VAL A 89 -7.39 31.92 0.06
C VAL A 89 -8.09 30.86 0.90
N ARG A 90 -8.37 31.19 2.16
CA ARG A 90 -9.14 30.33 3.06
C ARG A 90 -10.60 30.25 2.60
N LEU A 91 -11.03 29.07 2.17
CA LEU A 91 -12.38 28.80 1.68
C LEU A 91 -13.23 28.20 2.81
N GLU A 92 -13.78 29.08 3.66
CA GLU A 92 -14.53 28.67 4.86
C GLU A 92 -15.74 27.80 4.55
N TYR A 93 -16.39 28.00 3.39
CA TYR A 93 -17.61 27.28 3.02
C TYR A 93 -17.36 26.01 2.20
N LEU A 94 -16.13 25.77 1.75
CA LEU A 94 -15.84 24.65 0.87
C LEU A 94 -15.97 23.31 1.63
N THR A 95 -16.92 22.49 1.19
CA THR A 95 -17.19 21.17 1.76
C THR A 95 -16.88 20.03 0.80
N LYS A 96 -16.90 20.28 -0.51
CA LYS A 96 -16.68 19.27 -1.55
C LYS A 96 -15.61 19.73 -2.54
N LEU A 97 -14.56 18.93 -2.68
CA LEU A 97 -13.48 19.13 -3.64
C LEU A 97 -13.38 17.91 -4.54
N ASN A 98 -13.53 18.12 -5.85
CA ASN A 98 -13.34 17.09 -6.87
C ASN A 98 -12.18 17.48 -7.78
N LEU A 99 -11.12 16.69 -7.70
CA LEU A 99 -9.88 16.81 -8.46
C LEU A 99 -9.62 15.54 -9.30
N SER A 100 -10.67 14.85 -9.71
CA SER A 100 -10.53 13.65 -10.51
C SER A 100 -9.98 13.92 -11.92
N GLY A 101 -9.13 13.02 -12.42
CA GLY A 101 -8.62 13.10 -13.79
C GLY A 101 -7.68 14.28 -14.06
N ASN A 102 -6.85 14.71 -13.09
CA ASN A 102 -5.91 15.82 -13.28
C ASN A 102 -4.45 15.39 -13.49
N GLY A 103 -4.12 14.12 -13.28
CA GLY A 103 -2.75 13.62 -13.36
C GLY A 103 -1.89 13.96 -12.13
N ILE A 104 -2.51 14.15 -10.96
CA ILE A 104 -1.80 14.49 -9.71
C ILE A 104 -0.84 13.35 -9.33
N GLU A 105 0.44 13.67 -9.18
CA GLU A 105 1.50 12.74 -8.76
C GLU A 105 1.92 12.95 -7.30
N GLN A 106 1.84 14.19 -6.80
CA GLN A 106 2.33 14.56 -5.47
C GLN A 106 1.36 15.50 -4.75
N VAL A 107 1.15 15.23 -3.46
CA VAL A 107 0.41 16.11 -2.54
C VAL A 107 1.32 16.49 -1.37
N ASP A 108 1.69 17.76 -1.33
CA ASP A 108 2.61 18.32 -0.34
C ASP A 108 1.97 18.46 1.05
N PRO A 109 2.80 18.68 2.10
CA PRO A 109 2.30 19.13 3.40
C PRO A 109 1.44 20.40 3.26
N GLU A 110 0.41 20.50 4.10
CA GLU A 110 -0.46 21.68 4.19
C GLU A 110 -1.22 22.07 2.91
N ALA A 111 -1.23 21.21 1.89
CA ALA A 111 -1.92 21.46 0.63
C ALA A 111 -3.42 21.78 0.80
N PHE A 112 -4.07 21.26 1.86
CA PHE A 112 -5.49 21.49 2.15
C PHE A 112 -5.75 22.34 3.41
N THR A 113 -4.74 23.02 3.95
CA THR A 113 -4.85 23.79 5.21
C THR A 113 -5.88 24.92 5.11
N ASN A 114 -6.05 25.53 3.95
CA ASN A 114 -7.00 26.61 3.71
C ASN A 114 -8.44 26.14 3.45
N LEU A 115 -8.75 24.86 3.65
CA LEU A 115 -10.06 24.25 3.41
C LEU A 115 -10.67 23.65 4.71
N PRO A 116 -10.87 24.46 5.77
CA PRO A 116 -11.15 23.95 7.12
C PRO A 116 -12.43 23.12 7.23
N ASN A 117 -13.44 23.36 6.39
CA ASN A 117 -14.69 22.61 6.41
C ASN A 117 -14.80 21.54 5.31
N LEU A 118 -13.67 21.14 4.72
CA LEU A 118 -13.68 20.09 3.68
C LEU A 118 -14.15 18.75 4.26
N VAL A 119 -15.21 18.20 3.68
CA VAL A 119 -15.85 16.93 4.08
C VAL A 119 -15.58 15.82 3.08
N LEU A 120 -15.66 16.13 1.79
CA LEU A 120 -15.45 15.20 0.68
C LEU A 120 -14.28 15.63 -0.17
N CYS A 121 -13.27 14.76 -0.30
CA CYS A 121 -12.16 14.91 -1.22
C CYS A 121 -12.16 13.75 -2.23
N GLU A 122 -12.30 14.08 -3.51
CA GLU A 122 -12.30 13.15 -4.63
C GLU A 122 -11.04 13.35 -5.47
N LEU A 123 -10.22 12.31 -5.54
CA LEU A 123 -8.91 12.28 -6.18
C LEU A 123 -8.79 11.10 -7.17
N SER A 124 -9.89 10.48 -7.59
CA SER A 124 -9.90 9.35 -8.52
C SER A 124 -9.27 9.68 -9.88
N ASN A 125 -8.72 8.68 -10.56
CA ASN A 125 -8.08 8.81 -11.87
C ASN A 125 -6.91 9.81 -11.85
N ASN A 126 -6.02 9.67 -10.86
CA ASN A 126 -4.76 10.41 -10.77
C ASN A 126 -3.58 9.43 -10.73
N ASN A 127 -2.35 9.91 -10.57
CA ASN A 127 -1.14 9.10 -10.59
C ASN A 127 -0.31 9.30 -9.31
N ILE A 128 -0.96 9.28 -8.15
CA ILE A 128 -0.38 9.66 -6.85
C ILE A 128 0.72 8.68 -6.47
N ARG A 129 1.95 9.19 -6.39
CA ARG A 129 3.16 8.47 -5.98
C ARG A 129 3.61 8.88 -4.58
N GLU A 130 3.30 10.11 -4.19
CA GLU A 130 3.63 10.66 -2.89
C GLU A 130 2.45 11.44 -2.31
N PHE A 131 2.12 11.16 -1.06
CA PHE A 131 1.10 11.87 -0.32
C PHE A 131 1.62 12.18 1.08
N SER A 132 1.73 13.47 1.40
CA SER A 132 2.18 13.89 2.71
C SER A 132 1.16 13.51 3.81
N PRO A 133 1.60 12.92 4.94
CA PRO A 133 0.72 12.65 6.07
C PRO A 133 0.16 13.94 6.71
N ASP A 134 0.77 15.10 6.42
CA ASP A 134 0.38 16.42 6.93
C ASP A 134 -0.30 17.28 5.84
N ALA A 135 -0.74 16.67 4.72
CA ALA A 135 -1.49 17.39 3.68
C ALA A 135 -2.84 17.93 4.18
N PHE A 136 -3.50 17.16 5.05
CA PHE A 136 -4.71 17.57 5.75
C PHE A 136 -4.35 18.17 7.12
N SER A 137 -4.82 19.38 7.38
CA SER A 137 -4.75 20.02 8.67
C SER A 137 -5.72 19.35 9.66
N LYS A 138 -5.50 19.60 10.96
CA LYS A 138 -6.39 19.11 12.03
C LYS A 138 -7.80 19.69 11.96
N ASP A 139 -7.96 20.85 11.33
CA ASP A 139 -9.24 21.53 11.21
C ASP A 139 -10.12 20.87 10.13
N ASN A 140 -9.51 20.22 9.13
CA ASN A 140 -10.25 19.53 8.07
C ASN A 140 -11.19 18.47 8.65
N LYS A 141 -12.41 18.43 8.14
CA LYS A 141 -13.49 17.53 8.57
C LYS A 141 -13.69 16.38 7.59
N ILE A 142 -12.60 15.82 7.06
CA ILE A 142 -12.67 14.79 6.01
C ILE A 142 -13.43 13.58 6.54
N GLU A 143 -14.56 13.29 5.93
CA GLU A 143 -15.39 12.13 6.20
C GLU A 143 -15.41 11.17 5.00
N LYS A 144 -15.36 11.71 3.77
CA LYS A 144 -15.38 10.91 2.55
C LYS A 144 -14.13 11.16 1.71
N LEU A 145 -13.34 10.10 1.53
CA LEU A 145 -12.13 10.13 0.72
C LEU A 145 -12.23 9.09 -0.39
N ILE A 146 -12.13 9.55 -1.63
CA ILE A 146 -12.29 8.72 -2.82
C ILE A 146 -11.00 8.84 -3.64
N MET A 147 -10.34 7.71 -3.88
CA MET A 147 -9.07 7.64 -4.62
C MET A 147 -9.08 6.39 -5.51
N SER A 148 -10.10 6.26 -6.34
CA SER A 148 -10.21 5.12 -7.25
C SER A 148 -9.27 5.29 -8.44
N ARG A 149 -8.47 4.27 -8.77
CA ARG A 149 -7.47 4.37 -9.86
C ARG A 149 -6.56 5.58 -9.68
N SER A 150 -5.94 5.69 -8.52
CA SER A 150 -5.11 6.84 -8.15
C SER A 150 -3.74 6.47 -7.61
N VAL A 151 -3.52 5.22 -7.18
CA VAL A 151 -2.28 4.80 -6.50
C VAL A 151 -1.62 3.67 -7.29
N TYR A 152 -0.32 3.79 -7.56
CA TYR A 152 0.41 2.82 -8.41
C TYR A 152 1.46 1.97 -7.65
N SER A 153 1.66 0.76 -8.19
CA SER A 153 2.15 -0.50 -7.60
C SER A 153 3.39 -0.53 -6.69
N SER A 154 4.35 0.39 -6.76
CA SER A 154 5.58 0.28 -5.95
C SER A 154 5.53 1.02 -4.60
N SER A 155 4.64 2.00 -4.45
CA SER A 155 4.57 2.89 -3.29
C SER A 155 3.20 2.87 -2.58
N TYR A 156 2.25 2.07 -3.07
CA TYR A 156 0.85 2.18 -2.62
C TYR A 156 0.66 2.01 -1.11
N VAL A 157 1.39 1.06 -0.49
CA VAL A 157 1.35 0.84 0.95
C VAL A 157 1.80 2.09 1.69
N ASP A 158 2.92 2.68 1.27
CA ASP A 158 3.52 3.84 1.92
C ASP A 158 2.61 5.07 1.77
N VAL A 159 2.09 5.33 0.57
CA VAL A 159 1.15 6.43 0.30
C VAL A 159 -0.12 6.30 1.15
N ILE A 160 -0.79 5.14 1.09
CA ILE A 160 -2.06 4.93 1.78
C ILE A 160 -1.83 4.93 3.30
N SER A 161 -0.79 4.27 3.81
CA SER A 161 -0.52 4.26 5.25
C SER A 161 -0.19 5.65 5.80
N LYS A 162 0.61 6.45 5.08
CA LYS A 162 0.91 7.85 5.45
C LYS A 162 -0.36 8.71 5.48
N LEU A 163 -1.19 8.60 4.45
CA LEU A 163 -2.46 9.29 4.35
C LEU A 163 -3.43 8.93 5.51
N LEU A 164 -3.59 7.63 5.78
CA LEU A 164 -4.54 7.12 6.77
C LEU A 164 -4.08 7.34 8.22
N ARG A 165 -2.79 7.66 8.43
CA ARG A 165 -2.22 7.88 9.76
C ARG A 165 -2.87 9.04 10.53
N ARG A 166 -3.28 10.10 9.83
CA ARG A 166 -3.86 11.31 10.45
C ARG A 166 -5.33 11.54 10.13
N THR A 167 -5.90 10.84 9.15
CA THR A 167 -7.29 11.02 8.69
C THR A 167 -8.27 10.13 9.48
N THR A 168 -8.25 10.24 10.81
CA THR A 168 -8.99 9.35 11.72
C THR A 168 -10.51 9.50 11.67
N ARG A 169 -11.02 10.59 11.09
CA ARG A 169 -12.45 10.91 10.97
C ARG A 169 -13.13 10.32 9.74
N VAL A 170 -12.39 9.67 8.85
CA VAL A 170 -12.93 9.12 7.60
C VAL A 170 -13.97 8.06 7.92
N THR A 171 -15.18 8.25 7.37
CA THR A 171 -16.31 7.33 7.47
C THR A 171 -16.50 6.54 6.18
N HIS A 172 -16.13 7.10 5.04
CA HIS A 172 -16.24 6.49 3.71
C HIS A 172 -14.90 6.56 3.00
N LEU A 173 -14.27 5.39 2.81
CA LEU A 173 -13.00 5.25 2.11
C LEU A 173 -13.19 4.39 0.86
N VAL A 174 -12.88 4.96 -0.30
CA VAL A 174 -12.96 4.25 -1.58
C VAL A 174 -11.58 4.17 -2.21
N LEU A 175 -11.09 2.94 -2.33
CA LEU A 175 -9.78 2.55 -2.85
C LEU A 175 -9.91 1.58 -4.04
N SER A 176 -11.03 1.62 -4.75
CA SER A 176 -11.28 0.73 -5.87
C SER A 176 -10.27 0.93 -7.02
N ASN A 177 -10.04 -0.11 -7.83
CA ASN A 177 -9.23 0.01 -9.05
C ASN A 177 -7.77 0.48 -8.82
N ASN A 178 -7.13 0.12 -7.71
CA ASN A 178 -5.75 0.52 -7.37
C ASN A 178 -4.74 -0.64 -7.44
N ASP A 179 -5.11 -1.76 -8.05
CA ASP A 179 -4.27 -2.96 -8.22
C ASP A 179 -3.61 -3.45 -6.92
N LEU A 180 -4.27 -3.29 -5.77
CA LEU A 180 -3.69 -3.58 -4.45
C LEU A 180 -3.54 -5.11 -4.27
N PRO A 181 -2.33 -5.69 -4.20
CA PRO A 181 -2.17 -7.14 -4.07
C PRO A 181 -2.26 -7.63 -2.62
N ILE A 182 -1.78 -6.82 -1.67
CA ILE A 182 -1.65 -7.16 -0.25
C ILE A 182 -2.07 -5.96 0.57
N LEU A 183 -2.89 -6.20 1.60
CA LEU A 183 -3.25 -5.20 2.59
C LEU A 183 -2.43 -5.44 3.87
N PRO A 184 -1.60 -4.48 4.30
CA PRO A 184 -0.87 -4.56 5.56
C PRO A 184 -1.81 -4.71 6.76
N PRO A 185 -1.37 -5.39 7.84
CA PRO A 185 -2.24 -5.73 8.97
C PRO A 185 -2.96 -4.53 9.61
N ASP A 186 -2.22 -3.42 9.78
CA ASP A 186 -2.66 -2.26 10.54
C ASP A 186 -3.12 -1.09 9.64
N MET A 187 -3.27 -1.31 8.33
CA MET A 187 -3.54 -0.24 7.35
C MET A 187 -4.78 0.59 7.71
N PHE A 188 -5.83 -0.05 8.26
CA PHE A 188 -7.09 0.61 8.61
C PHE A 188 -7.30 0.77 10.13
N SER A 189 -6.31 0.39 10.94
CA SER A 189 -6.41 0.34 12.42
C SER A 189 -6.78 1.68 13.07
N ASN A 190 -6.36 2.80 12.48
CA ASN A 190 -6.59 4.16 13.01
C ASN A 190 -7.95 4.76 12.61
N LEU A 191 -8.71 4.11 11.74
CA LEU A 191 -9.95 4.63 11.17
C LEU A 191 -11.18 4.22 11.98
N SER A 192 -11.22 4.58 13.26
CA SER A 192 -12.23 4.12 14.21
C SER A 192 -13.68 4.47 13.83
N SER A 193 -13.88 5.48 12.97
CA SER A 193 -15.19 5.94 12.48
C SER A 193 -15.56 5.36 11.10
N LEU A 194 -14.73 4.49 10.53
CA LEU A 194 -14.94 3.96 9.19
C LEU A 194 -16.21 3.10 9.14
N SER A 195 -17.11 3.46 8.22
CA SER A 195 -18.38 2.76 8.02
C SER A 195 -18.48 2.08 6.65
N VAL A 196 -17.91 2.69 5.61
CA VAL A 196 -17.92 2.14 4.25
C VAL A 196 -16.48 2.02 3.74
N LEU A 197 -16.07 0.81 3.39
CA LEU A 197 -14.79 0.51 2.77
C LEU A 197 -15.01 -0.15 1.42
N ASP A 198 -14.56 0.51 0.35
CA ASP A 198 -14.66 -0.01 -1.00
C ASP A 198 -13.27 -0.36 -1.54
N LEU A 199 -13.05 -1.66 -1.74
CA LEU A 199 -11.81 -2.26 -2.24
C LEU A 199 -12.07 -3.03 -3.54
N ARG A 200 -13.16 -2.75 -4.26
CA ARG A 200 -13.52 -3.47 -5.49
C ARG A 200 -12.45 -3.32 -6.58
N ASN A 201 -12.38 -4.32 -7.46
CA ASN A 201 -11.48 -4.33 -8.62
C ASN A 201 -10.02 -4.03 -8.23
N ASN A 202 -9.51 -4.77 -7.25
CA ASN A 202 -8.10 -4.74 -6.86
C ASN A 202 -7.50 -6.14 -7.11
N SER A 203 -6.27 -6.38 -6.68
CA SER A 203 -5.60 -7.69 -6.85
C SER A 203 -5.44 -8.43 -5.52
N ILE A 204 -6.33 -8.20 -4.55
CA ILE A 204 -6.16 -8.69 -3.18
C ILE A 204 -6.24 -10.22 -3.18
N VAL A 205 -5.19 -10.88 -2.70
CA VAL A 205 -5.08 -12.35 -2.70
C VAL A 205 -5.54 -12.98 -1.38
N ASP A 206 -5.33 -12.29 -0.26
CA ASP A 206 -5.64 -12.79 1.08
C ASP A 206 -5.92 -11.62 2.04
N LEU A 207 -6.75 -11.89 3.06
CA LEU A 207 -7.15 -10.98 4.13
C LEU A 207 -6.77 -11.50 5.52
N LYS A 208 -6.02 -12.61 5.62
CA LYS A 208 -5.72 -13.31 6.89
C LYS A 208 -5.17 -12.42 7.99
N ASN A 209 -4.31 -11.47 7.64
CA ASN A 209 -3.64 -10.59 8.61
C ASN A 209 -4.28 -9.21 8.72
N VAL A 210 -5.35 -8.92 7.98
CA VAL A 210 -5.96 -7.59 7.97
C VAL A 210 -6.88 -7.46 9.17
N TYR A 211 -6.54 -6.54 10.07
CA TYR A 211 -7.40 -6.22 11.18
C TYR A 211 -8.36 -5.11 10.77
N LEU A 212 -9.62 -5.48 10.52
CA LEU A 212 -10.65 -4.50 10.15
C LEU A 212 -11.18 -3.69 11.33
N GLY A 213 -10.92 -4.12 12.57
CA GLY A 213 -10.84 -3.34 13.83
C GLY A 213 -11.91 -2.32 14.20
N ASN A 214 -12.90 -2.09 13.36
CA ASN A 214 -13.77 -0.94 13.37
C ASN A 214 -15.17 -1.39 13.76
N ARG A 215 -15.65 -0.84 14.87
CA ARG A 215 -16.97 -1.16 15.44
C ARG A 215 -18.13 -0.60 14.61
N GLU A 216 -17.84 0.35 13.72
CA GLU A 216 -18.82 1.08 12.91
C GLU A 216 -18.87 0.63 11.44
N LEU A 217 -18.03 -0.34 11.04
CA LEU A 217 -18.00 -0.80 9.65
C LEU A 217 -19.32 -1.50 9.31
N THR A 218 -20.05 -0.94 8.36
CA THR A 218 -21.34 -1.44 7.89
C THR A 218 -21.27 -2.02 6.49
N LYS A 219 -20.34 -1.55 5.65
CA LYS A 219 -20.21 -2.01 4.26
C LYS A 219 -18.76 -2.25 3.88
N LEU A 220 -18.49 -3.43 3.35
CA LEU A 220 -17.20 -3.85 2.81
C LEU A 220 -17.37 -4.42 1.40
N ASP A 221 -16.80 -3.74 0.42
CA ASP A 221 -16.83 -4.20 -0.97
C ASP A 221 -15.48 -4.82 -1.38
N LEU A 222 -15.48 -6.12 -1.65
CA LEU A 222 -14.32 -6.92 -2.08
C LEU A 222 -14.53 -7.54 -3.45
N GLN A 223 -15.49 -7.04 -4.23
CA GLN A 223 -15.76 -7.56 -5.57
C GLN A 223 -14.54 -7.47 -6.48
N ASP A 224 -14.47 -8.37 -7.46
CA ASP A 224 -13.44 -8.37 -8.52
C ASP A 224 -12.01 -8.31 -7.94
N ASN A 225 -11.72 -9.15 -6.95
CA ASN A 225 -10.38 -9.32 -6.39
C ASN A 225 -9.81 -10.70 -6.75
N SER A 226 -8.67 -11.07 -6.14
CA SER A 226 -7.99 -12.35 -6.37
C SER A 226 -8.14 -13.31 -5.18
N LEU A 227 -9.20 -13.17 -4.39
CA LEU A 227 -9.45 -14.02 -3.22
C LEU A 227 -9.78 -15.45 -3.65
N LYS A 228 -9.09 -16.41 -3.05
CA LYS A 228 -9.29 -17.84 -3.34
C LYS A 228 -10.09 -18.54 -2.25
N VAL A 229 -9.92 -18.11 -1.00
CA VAL A 229 -10.59 -18.68 0.17
C VAL A 229 -10.60 -17.64 1.29
N LEU A 230 -11.65 -17.64 2.12
CA LEU A 230 -11.69 -16.87 3.37
C LEU A 230 -11.37 -17.81 4.53
N TYR A 231 -10.29 -17.53 5.25
CA TYR A 231 -9.88 -18.31 6.41
C TYR A 231 -10.68 -17.93 7.67
N ASN A 232 -10.68 -18.82 8.67
CA ASN A 232 -11.43 -18.62 9.91
C ASN A 232 -11.14 -17.30 10.63
N SER A 233 -9.91 -16.77 10.56
CA SER A 233 -9.59 -15.45 11.11
C SER A 233 -10.36 -14.33 10.42
N THR A 234 -10.48 -14.37 9.10
CA THR A 234 -11.25 -13.41 8.31
C THR A 234 -12.75 -13.60 8.53
N LEU A 235 -13.24 -14.84 8.60
CA LEU A 235 -14.66 -15.13 8.86
C LEU A 235 -15.09 -14.58 10.24
N GLN A 236 -14.26 -14.73 11.27
CA GLN A 236 -14.51 -14.14 12.59
C GLN A 236 -14.56 -12.62 12.56
N ASN A 237 -13.68 -11.97 11.78
CA ASN A 237 -13.72 -10.52 11.58
C ASN A 237 -14.99 -10.07 10.85
N PHE A 238 -15.52 -10.92 9.96
CA PHE A 238 -16.73 -10.61 9.20
C PHE A 238 -18.00 -10.87 9.99
N SER A 239 -18.03 -11.80 10.96
CA SER A 239 -19.19 -12.12 11.81
C SER A 239 -19.68 -10.99 12.74
N LEU A 240 -19.29 -9.73 12.49
CA LEU A 240 -19.85 -8.53 13.11
C LEU A 240 -21.29 -8.30 12.61
N SER A 241 -22.27 -8.31 13.51
CA SER A 241 -23.72 -8.43 13.23
C SER A 241 -24.37 -7.38 12.31
N LYS A 242 -23.66 -6.34 11.86
CA LYS A 242 -24.17 -5.28 10.97
C LYS A 242 -23.39 -5.10 9.67
N LEU A 243 -22.38 -5.94 9.42
CA LEU A 243 -21.52 -5.81 8.24
C LEU A 243 -22.18 -6.46 7.02
N GLU A 244 -22.39 -5.67 5.97
CA GLU A 244 -22.70 -6.11 4.60
C GLU A 244 -21.39 -6.29 3.83
N VAL A 245 -21.19 -7.48 3.25
CA VAL A 245 -20.00 -7.82 2.46
C VAL A 245 -20.41 -8.22 1.04
N THR A 246 -19.66 -7.76 0.04
CA THR A 246 -19.79 -8.22 -1.36
C THR A 246 -18.51 -8.89 -1.84
N LEU A 247 -18.64 -10.06 -2.47
CA LEU A 247 -17.56 -11.02 -2.71
C LEU A 247 -17.51 -11.57 -4.15
N SER A 248 -18.47 -11.20 -5.01
CA SER A 248 -18.53 -11.65 -6.41
C SER A 248 -17.30 -11.24 -7.23
N GLY A 249 -17.06 -11.93 -8.34
CA GLY A 249 -15.90 -11.67 -9.20
C GLY A 249 -14.55 -12.18 -8.67
N ASN A 250 -14.52 -12.90 -7.54
CA ASN A 250 -13.29 -13.50 -7.01
C ASN A 250 -13.06 -14.95 -7.53
N PRO A 251 -11.80 -15.36 -7.78
CA PRO A 251 -11.45 -16.69 -8.28
C PRO A 251 -11.44 -17.75 -7.18
N TRP A 252 -12.62 -18.07 -6.64
CA TRP A 252 -12.80 -19.01 -5.54
C TRP A 252 -12.20 -20.39 -5.86
N PHE A 253 -11.34 -20.88 -4.97
CA PHE A 253 -10.67 -22.18 -5.06
C PHE A 253 -11.38 -23.18 -4.13
N CYS A 254 -12.27 -23.98 -4.69
CA CYS A 254 -13.19 -24.85 -3.98
C CYS A 254 -12.54 -26.21 -3.67
N ASP A 255 -11.55 -26.19 -2.79
CA ASP A 255 -10.93 -27.38 -2.19
C ASP A 255 -11.42 -27.59 -0.74
N CYS A 256 -10.80 -28.54 -0.02
CA CYS A 256 -11.18 -28.81 1.37
C CYS A 256 -10.98 -27.62 2.33
N ASN A 257 -10.14 -26.64 2.00
CA ASN A 257 -9.93 -25.47 2.85
C ASN A 257 -11.14 -24.52 2.82
N MET A 258 -12.03 -24.65 1.84
CA MET A 258 -13.24 -23.85 1.74
C MET A 258 -14.38 -24.35 2.66
N ALA A 259 -14.24 -25.51 3.29
CA ALA A 259 -15.33 -26.13 4.06
C ALA A 259 -15.94 -25.19 5.12
N ASP A 260 -15.10 -24.50 5.90
CA ASP A 260 -15.55 -23.55 6.92
C ASP A 260 -16.26 -22.34 6.32
N MET A 261 -15.78 -21.84 5.18
CA MET A 261 -16.39 -20.74 4.43
C MET A 261 -17.79 -21.13 3.91
N LEU A 262 -17.99 -22.36 3.43
CA LEU A 262 -19.32 -22.82 3.00
C LEU A 262 -20.32 -22.86 4.16
N VAL A 263 -19.89 -23.38 5.31
CA VAL A 263 -20.72 -23.39 6.52
C VAL A 263 -21.07 -21.97 6.93
N TRP A 264 -20.11 -21.05 6.91
CA TRP A 264 -20.32 -19.64 7.22
C TRP A 264 -21.32 -18.98 6.24
N LEU A 265 -21.15 -19.15 4.92
CA LEU A 265 -22.05 -18.61 3.89
C LEU A 265 -23.49 -19.12 4.02
N ASN A 266 -23.69 -20.35 4.48
CA ASN A 266 -25.01 -20.93 4.66
C ASN A 266 -25.69 -20.49 5.96
N THR A 267 -24.91 -20.08 6.96
CA THR A 267 -25.40 -19.71 8.30
C THR A 267 -25.57 -18.20 8.49
N HIS A 268 -24.87 -17.38 7.71
CA HIS A 268 -24.86 -15.92 7.85
C HIS A 268 -25.37 -15.24 6.57
N ASP A 269 -26.19 -14.19 6.74
CA ASP A 269 -26.76 -13.40 5.64
C ASP A 269 -25.97 -12.12 5.33
N GLN A 270 -24.73 -12.04 5.82
CA GLN A 270 -23.88 -10.85 5.69
C GLN A 270 -23.38 -10.62 4.27
N VAL A 271 -23.24 -11.70 3.50
CA VAL A 271 -22.80 -11.63 2.10
C VAL A 271 -24.00 -11.38 1.22
N VAL A 272 -24.09 -10.15 0.71
CA VAL A 272 -25.25 -9.68 -0.06
C VAL A 272 -25.37 -10.44 -1.39
N ASP A 273 -24.24 -10.75 -2.02
CA ASP A 273 -24.12 -11.41 -3.33
C ASP A 273 -23.80 -12.92 -3.22
N LYS A 274 -24.18 -13.56 -2.11
CA LYS A 274 -23.87 -14.99 -1.85
C LYS A 274 -24.36 -15.95 -2.92
N MET A 275 -25.45 -15.61 -3.63
CA MET A 275 -26.04 -16.42 -4.70
C MET A 275 -25.22 -16.36 -6.00
N ASP A 276 -24.40 -15.33 -6.15
CA ASP A 276 -23.61 -15.12 -7.37
C ASP A 276 -22.24 -15.80 -7.31
N LEU A 277 -21.79 -16.17 -6.11
CA LEU A 277 -20.50 -16.82 -5.89
C LEU A 277 -20.42 -18.19 -6.59
N SER A 278 -19.41 -18.34 -7.44
CA SER A 278 -19.09 -19.59 -8.14
C SER A 278 -17.62 -19.95 -8.02
N CYS A 279 -17.32 -21.24 -8.03
CA CYS A 279 -15.96 -21.76 -8.07
C CYS A 279 -15.31 -21.48 -9.41
N THR A 280 -14.05 -21.05 -9.37
CA THR A 280 -13.21 -20.91 -10.59
C THR A 280 -12.23 -22.06 -10.71
N SER A 281 -11.88 -22.68 -9.59
CA SER A 281 -10.98 -23.83 -9.52
C SER A 281 -11.41 -24.74 -8.39
N PRO A 282 -11.05 -26.04 -8.41
CA PRO A 282 -10.40 -26.78 -9.50
C PRO A 282 -11.29 -26.96 -10.74
N GLU A 283 -10.73 -27.38 -11.89
CA GLU A 283 -11.45 -27.50 -13.18
C GLU A 283 -12.75 -28.32 -13.10
N ASN A 284 -12.76 -29.39 -12.30
CA ASN A 284 -13.93 -30.25 -12.13
C ASN A 284 -15.11 -29.58 -11.39
N LEU A 285 -14.86 -28.46 -10.71
CA LEU A 285 -15.86 -27.66 -10.02
C LEU A 285 -16.02 -26.26 -10.63
N ASN A 286 -15.40 -25.99 -11.77
CA ASN A 286 -15.49 -24.68 -12.41
C ASN A 286 -16.95 -24.30 -12.69
N GLN A 287 -17.31 -23.05 -12.39
CA GLN A 287 -18.64 -22.45 -12.49
C GLN A 287 -19.72 -23.06 -11.56
N SER A 288 -19.38 -24.01 -10.70
CA SER A 288 -20.32 -24.52 -9.70
C SER A 288 -20.64 -23.45 -8.64
N LYS A 289 -21.91 -23.32 -8.25
CA LYS A 289 -22.35 -22.34 -7.25
C LYS A 289 -21.95 -22.77 -5.85
N LEU A 290 -21.33 -21.87 -5.08
CA LEU A 290 -20.77 -22.21 -3.75
C LEU A 290 -21.84 -22.78 -2.80
N LEU A 291 -23.03 -22.18 -2.76
CA LEU A 291 -24.13 -22.60 -1.89
C LEU A 291 -24.75 -23.96 -2.26
N GLN A 292 -24.44 -24.52 -3.43
CA GLN A 292 -24.93 -25.83 -3.86
C GLN A 292 -23.93 -26.96 -3.57
N LEU A 293 -22.72 -26.62 -3.13
CA LEU A 293 -21.67 -27.61 -2.89
C LEU A 293 -21.82 -28.29 -1.53
N ALA A 294 -21.64 -29.60 -1.52
CA ALA A 294 -21.50 -30.38 -0.32
C ALA A 294 -20.02 -30.55 0.07
N SER A 295 -19.72 -30.60 1.37
CA SER A 295 -18.35 -30.78 1.86
C SER A 295 -17.66 -32.05 1.34
N SER A 296 -18.42 -33.09 0.95
CA SER A 296 -17.89 -34.32 0.35
C SER A 296 -17.30 -34.15 -1.05
N GLN A 297 -17.69 -33.09 -1.77
CA GLN A 297 -17.18 -32.77 -3.10
C GLN A 297 -15.85 -31.99 -3.04
N LEU A 298 -15.54 -31.40 -1.88
CA LEU A 298 -14.31 -30.66 -1.65
C LEU A 298 -13.15 -31.62 -1.38
N GLN A 299 -12.21 -31.69 -2.31
CA GLN A 299 -11.04 -32.57 -2.19
C GLN A 299 -9.77 -31.74 -2.05
N CYS A 300 -9.01 -31.98 -0.98
CA CYS A 300 -7.61 -31.57 -0.94
C CYS A 300 -6.74 -32.71 -1.42
N LYS A 301 -6.07 -32.52 -2.56
CA LYS A 301 -4.83 -33.24 -2.78
C LYS A 301 -3.84 -32.67 -1.78
N PHE A 302 -3.59 -33.38 -0.68
CA PHE A 302 -2.41 -33.12 0.12
C PHE A 302 -1.24 -33.06 -0.87
N SER A 303 -0.51 -31.95 -0.89
CA SER A 303 0.79 -31.88 -1.55
C SER A 303 1.74 -32.79 -0.77
N GLY A 304 1.53 -34.09 -0.89
CA GLY A 304 2.47 -35.16 -0.57
C GLY A 304 3.55 -35.26 -1.64
N ASN A 305 3.88 -34.16 -2.32
CA ASN A 305 5.02 -34.10 -3.21
C ASN A 305 6.35 -33.97 -2.44
N MET A 306 6.33 -33.98 -1.10
CA MET A 306 7.52 -34.25 -0.31
C MET A 306 8.07 -35.66 -0.61
N LYS A 307 7.22 -36.66 -0.88
CA LYS A 307 7.67 -38.01 -1.20
C LYS A 307 8.42 -38.07 -2.53
N ASN A 308 7.89 -37.41 -3.57
CA ASN A 308 8.53 -37.37 -4.88
C ASN A 308 9.80 -36.51 -4.89
N VAL A 309 9.87 -35.43 -4.11
CA VAL A 309 11.08 -34.60 -3.99
C VAL A 309 12.18 -35.31 -3.18
N LEU A 310 11.85 -36.03 -2.11
CA LEU A 310 12.84 -36.86 -1.40
C LEU A 310 13.29 -38.06 -2.24
N GLU A 311 12.38 -38.75 -2.93
CA GLU A 311 12.74 -39.90 -3.78
C GLU A 311 13.68 -39.49 -4.93
N THR A 312 13.42 -38.37 -5.60
CA THR A 312 14.32 -37.84 -6.63
C THR A 312 15.70 -37.43 -6.07
N SER A 313 15.75 -36.89 -4.84
CA SER A 313 17.00 -36.57 -4.15
C SER A 313 17.83 -37.81 -3.79
N TYR A 314 17.20 -38.90 -3.34
CA TYR A 314 17.91 -40.13 -2.96
C TYR A 314 18.44 -40.90 -4.19
N VAL A 315 17.70 -40.89 -5.30
CA VAL A 315 18.17 -41.49 -6.56
C VAL A 315 19.40 -40.75 -7.09
N PHE A 316 19.40 -39.42 -7.04
CA PHE A 316 20.54 -38.62 -7.45
C PHE A 316 21.76 -38.88 -6.55
N LEU A 317 21.58 -38.92 -5.22
CA LEU A 317 22.63 -39.26 -4.27
C LEU A 317 23.19 -40.68 -4.53
N GLY A 318 22.32 -41.66 -4.81
CA GLY A 318 22.71 -43.02 -5.15
C GLY A 318 23.55 -43.10 -6.43
N MET A 319 23.20 -42.34 -7.47
CA MET A 319 23.99 -42.28 -8.70
C MET A 319 25.37 -41.64 -8.49
N VAL A 320 25.45 -40.57 -7.70
CA VAL A 320 26.73 -39.92 -7.37
C VAL A 320 27.64 -40.86 -6.57
N LEU A 321 27.11 -41.56 -5.56
CA LEU A 321 27.88 -42.53 -4.78
C LEU A 321 28.35 -43.72 -5.63
N ALA A 322 27.51 -44.21 -6.54
CA ALA A 322 27.89 -45.26 -7.48
C ALA A 322 29.04 -44.81 -8.40
N LEU A 323 28.96 -43.58 -8.94
CA LEU A 323 30.01 -43.00 -9.79
C LEU A 323 31.34 -42.87 -9.02
N ILE A 324 31.30 -42.36 -7.79
CA ILE A 324 32.47 -42.27 -6.91
C ILE A 324 33.07 -43.66 -6.66
N GLY A 325 32.23 -44.66 -6.39
CA GLY A 325 32.65 -46.05 -6.22
C GLY A 325 33.35 -46.62 -7.45
N VAL A 326 32.80 -46.38 -8.65
CA VAL A 326 33.39 -46.82 -9.92
C VAL A 326 34.74 -46.14 -10.16
N ILE A 327 34.83 -44.83 -9.94
CA ILE A 327 36.10 -44.08 -10.08
C ILE A 327 37.15 -44.61 -9.09
N PHE A 328 36.76 -44.85 -7.83
CA PHE A 328 37.67 -45.39 -6.82
C PHE A 328 38.18 -46.78 -7.20
N LEU A 329 37.30 -47.68 -7.65
CA LEU A 329 37.69 -49.00 -8.14
C LEU A 329 38.61 -48.92 -9.37
N LEU A 330 38.35 -47.99 -10.29
CA LEU A 330 39.21 -47.75 -11.45
C LEU A 330 40.61 -47.29 -11.02
N VAL A 331 40.70 -46.35 -10.07
CA VAL A 331 41.98 -45.87 -9.52
C VAL A 331 42.76 -47.02 -8.86
N LEU A 332 42.09 -47.86 -8.06
CA LEU A 332 42.71 -49.06 -7.47
C LEU A 332 43.15 -50.05 -8.55
N TYR A 333 42.35 -50.24 -9.60
CA TYR A 333 42.66 -51.13 -10.70
C TYR A 333 43.89 -50.66 -11.50
N LEU A 334 43.95 -49.38 -11.86
CA LEU A 334 45.07 -48.79 -12.59
C LEU A 334 46.35 -48.85 -11.75
N ASN A 335 46.24 -48.63 -10.44
CA ASN A 335 47.38 -48.67 -9.51
C ASN A 335 47.67 -50.06 -8.92
N ARG A 336 46.97 -51.13 -9.35
CA ARG A 336 47.04 -52.46 -8.72
C ARG A 336 48.47 -53.02 -8.61
N LYS A 337 49.31 -52.75 -9.62
CA LYS A 337 50.72 -53.20 -9.62
C LYS A 337 51.56 -52.40 -8.62
N GLY A 338 51.36 -51.09 -8.56
CA GLY A 338 52.02 -50.20 -7.61
C GLY A 338 51.63 -50.52 -6.17
N ILE A 339 50.34 -50.72 -5.90
CA ILE A 339 49.81 -51.08 -4.58
C ILE A 339 50.35 -52.45 -4.15
N LYS A 340 50.39 -53.45 -5.04
CA LYS A 340 51.01 -54.75 -4.72
C LYS A 340 52.47 -54.58 -4.33
N ARG A 341 53.25 -53.84 -5.13
CA ARG A 341 54.68 -53.58 -4.84
C ARG A 341 54.85 -52.88 -3.49
N TRP A 342 54.03 -51.86 -3.21
CA TRP A 342 54.04 -51.15 -1.94
C TRP A 342 53.70 -52.06 -0.74
N MET A 343 52.67 -52.93 -0.86
CA MET A 343 52.34 -53.91 0.18
C MET A 343 53.46 -54.93 0.43
N HIS A 344 54.14 -55.38 -0.63
CA HIS A 344 55.31 -56.25 -0.47
C HIS A 344 56.42 -55.52 0.29
N ASN A 345 56.80 -54.32 -0.13
CA ASN A 345 57.82 -53.52 0.53
C ASN A 345 57.50 -53.23 2.01
N ILE A 346 56.24 -52.94 2.35
CA ILE A 346 55.84 -52.71 3.75
C ILE A 346 55.94 -53.98 4.57
N ARG A 347 55.46 -55.11 4.04
CA ARG A 347 55.56 -56.39 4.73
C ARG A 347 57.02 -56.75 4.99
N ASP A 348 57.88 -56.52 4.01
CA ASP A 348 59.31 -56.80 4.12
C ASP A 348 59.93 -55.87 5.18
N ALA A 349 59.62 -54.57 5.16
CA ALA A 349 60.06 -53.62 6.20
C ALA A 349 59.56 -53.98 7.61
N CYS A 350 58.29 -54.42 7.75
CA CYS A 350 57.76 -54.89 9.02
C CYS A 350 58.42 -56.19 9.49
N ARG A 351 58.70 -57.11 8.56
CA ARG A 351 59.38 -58.38 8.84
C ARG A 351 60.80 -58.12 9.33
N ASP A 352 61.56 -57.28 8.64
CA ASP A 352 62.92 -56.89 9.04
C ASP A 352 62.92 -56.25 10.43
N HIS A 353 61.93 -55.41 10.73
CA HIS A 353 61.81 -54.79 12.03
C HIS A 353 61.52 -55.82 13.13
N MET A 354 60.61 -56.77 12.87
CA MET A 354 60.25 -57.84 13.81
C MET A 354 61.41 -58.82 14.05
N GLU A 355 62.13 -59.20 12.99
CA GLU A 355 63.35 -60.02 13.10
C GLU A 355 64.43 -59.29 13.91
N GLY A 356 64.60 -57.98 13.71
CA GLY A 356 65.48 -57.14 14.53
C GLY A 356 65.11 -57.13 16.03
N TYR A 357 63.82 -57.10 16.36
CA TYR A 357 63.36 -57.28 17.75
C TYR A 357 63.68 -58.68 18.29
N HIS A 358 63.49 -59.73 17.48
CA HIS A 358 63.77 -61.11 17.88
C HIS A 358 65.26 -61.33 18.20
N TYR A 359 66.17 -60.84 17.34
CA TYR A 359 67.61 -60.90 17.57
C TYR A 359 68.04 -60.16 18.84
N ARG A 360 67.49 -58.96 19.10
CA ARG A 360 67.76 -58.23 20.34
C ARG A 360 67.23 -58.94 21.59
N TYR A 361 66.10 -59.63 21.47
CA TYR A 361 65.53 -60.38 22.58
C TYR A 361 66.39 -61.60 22.93
N GLU A 362 66.83 -62.37 21.91
CA GLU A 362 67.69 -63.55 22.11
C GLU A 362 69.03 -63.20 22.76
N ILE A 363 69.68 -62.10 22.35
CA ILE A 363 70.92 -61.60 22.96
C ILE A 363 70.75 -61.25 24.44
N ASN A 364 69.62 -60.66 24.82
CA ASN A 364 69.34 -60.29 26.21
C ASN A 364 68.93 -61.49 27.08
N THR A 365 68.49 -62.59 26.47
CA THR A 365 68.13 -63.83 27.17
C THR A 365 69.26 -64.86 27.27
N ASP A 366 70.42 -64.64 26.65
CA ASP A 366 71.58 -65.51 26.85
C ASP A 366 72.20 -65.29 28.25
N PRO A 367 72.08 -66.23 29.20
CA PRO A 367 72.59 -66.07 30.56
C PRO A 367 74.13 -65.95 30.62
N ARG A 368 74.86 -66.23 29.52
CA ARG A 368 76.31 -66.00 29.44
C ARG A 368 76.68 -64.53 29.27
N LEU A 369 75.83 -63.72 28.63
CA LEU A 369 76.06 -62.28 28.41
C LEU A 369 75.50 -61.39 29.52
N ALA A 370 74.48 -61.85 30.26
CA ALA A 370 74.00 -61.15 31.46
C ALA A 370 75.07 -61.03 32.58
N ASN A 371 76.04 -61.95 32.60
CA ASN A 371 77.19 -61.90 33.53
C ASN A 371 78.35 -61.00 33.06
N LEU A 372 78.33 -60.50 31.81
CA LEU A 372 79.33 -59.54 31.33
C LEU A 372 78.93 -58.10 31.68
N SER A 373 77.64 -57.78 31.80
CA SER A 373 77.17 -56.44 32.20
C SER A 373 77.17 -56.20 33.71
N LEU A 374 77.33 -57.24 34.54
CA LEU A 374 77.43 -57.10 36.00
C LEU A 374 78.87 -56.92 36.51
N ASN A 375 79.87 -57.08 35.64
CA ASN A 375 81.30 -56.96 35.98
C ASN A 375 81.99 -55.77 35.28
N SER A 376 81.24 -54.88 34.62
CA SER A 376 81.78 -53.68 33.98
C SER A 376 81.49 -52.36 34.71
N ASP A 377 80.91 -52.43 35.93
CA ASP A 377 80.87 -51.30 36.87
C ASP A 377 81.95 -51.48 37.94
N VAL A 378 83.19 -51.12 37.57
CA VAL A 378 84.23 -50.60 38.49
C VAL A 378 84.91 -49.43 37.80
#